data_AF-A0A7C5NQY3-F1
#
_entry.id   AF-A0A7C5NQY3-F1
#
_cell.length_a   1.000
_cell.length_b   1.000
_cell.length_c   1.000
_cell.angle_alpha   90.00
_cell.angle_beta   90.00
_cell.angle_gamma   90.00
#
_symmetry.space_group_name_H-M   'P 1'
#
loop_
_entity.id
_entity.type
_entity.pdbx_description
1 polymer ?
#
loop_
_entity_poly.entity_id
_entity_poly.type
_entity_poly.pdbx_seq_one_letter_code
_entity_poly.pdbx_strand_id
1 'polypeptide(L)'
;MNYFEESLINHKKTAGKWEIKSKFPLKNKDDLSIAYTPGVASVCNEIKNNSNTMYDLSMKGNSVAIVSDGSAVLGLGDIGPKAALPVMEGKAILFKEFAGIDGIPIVINAHSIDDIVTTVKTVAPTFGGINPEDIKTHKCVNL
;
A
#
# COMPACT_ATOMS: atom_id res chain seq x y z
N MET A 1 -5.93 1.58 -31.73
CA MET A 1 -6.10 0.75 -30.52
C MET A 1 -7.04 1.47 -29.58
N ASN A 2 -8.10 0.83 -29.11
CA ASN A 2 -9.01 1.44 -28.14
C ASN A 2 -8.50 1.13 -26.72
N TYR A 3 -7.81 2.10 -26.11
CA TYR A 3 -7.20 1.90 -24.79
C TYR A 3 -8.22 1.66 -23.67
N PHE A 4 -9.45 2.15 -23.79
CA PHE A 4 -10.48 1.98 -22.77
C PHE A 4 -10.98 0.53 -22.72
N GLU A 5 -11.29 -0.04 -23.89
CA GLU A 5 -11.73 -1.44 -24.00
C GLU A 5 -10.60 -2.40 -23.60
N GLU A 6 -9.39 -2.17 -24.09
CA GLU A 6 -8.21 -2.97 -23.73
C GLU A 6 -7.92 -2.93 -22.22
N SER A 7 -8.06 -1.76 -21.58
CA SER A 7 -7.85 -1.64 -20.13
C SER A 7 -8.86 -2.50 -19.35
N LEU A 8 -10.14 -2.48 -19.72
CA LEU A 8 -11.17 -3.30 -19.08
C LEU A 8 -10.90 -4.80 -19.25
N ILE A 9 -10.53 -5.23 -20.47
CA ILE A 9 -10.20 -6.63 -20.77
C ILE A 9 -9.03 -7.10 -19.92
N ASN A 10 -7.95 -6.33 -19.88
CA ASN A 10 -6.75 -6.71 -19.15
C ASN A 10 -6.97 -6.72 -17.64
N HIS A 11 -7.60 -5.69 -17.06
CA HIS A 11 -7.94 -5.66 -15.63
C HIS A 11 -8.83 -6.85 -15.23
N LYS A 12 -9.78 -7.26 -16.08
CA LYS A 12 -10.64 -8.43 -15.81
C LYS A 12 -9.84 -9.73 -15.88
N LYS A 13 -8.90 -9.84 -16.82
CA LYS A 13 -8.06 -11.03 -17.01
C LYS A 13 -7.09 -11.25 -15.84
N THR A 14 -6.52 -10.18 -15.28
CA THR A 14 -5.51 -10.25 -14.22
C THR A 14 -6.06 -9.98 -12.83
N ALA A 15 -7.37 -9.68 -12.71
CA ALA A 15 -8.03 -9.29 -11.47
C ALA A 15 -7.37 -8.07 -10.80
N GLY A 16 -7.16 -7.00 -11.58
CA GLY A 16 -6.41 -5.81 -11.17
C GLY A 16 -4.97 -5.85 -11.64
N LYS A 17 -4.13 -4.96 -11.09
CA LYS A 17 -2.72 -4.81 -11.53
C LYS A 17 -1.69 -5.17 -10.47
N TRP A 18 -2.11 -5.36 -9.23
CA TRP A 18 -1.22 -5.44 -8.07
C TRP A 18 -1.27 -6.83 -7.43
N GLU A 19 -0.11 -7.37 -7.03
CA GLU A 19 0.00 -8.64 -6.32
C GLU A 19 1.03 -8.57 -5.20
N ILE A 20 0.92 -9.48 -4.23
CA ILE A 20 1.94 -9.74 -3.22
C ILE A 20 2.73 -10.98 -3.62
N LYS A 21 4.05 -10.87 -3.61
CA LYS A 21 4.95 -12.02 -3.78
C LYS A 21 5.84 -12.19 -2.56
N SER A 22 5.91 -13.42 -2.04
CA SER A 22 6.79 -13.70 -0.90
C SER A 22 8.26 -13.50 -1.27
N LYS A 23 8.98 -12.77 -0.43
CA LYS A 23 10.45 -12.66 -0.46
C LYS A 23 11.13 -13.83 0.27
N PHE A 24 10.37 -14.57 1.08
CA PHE A 24 10.84 -15.70 1.87
C PHE A 24 10.30 -17.01 1.27
N PRO A 25 11.15 -17.86 0.66
CA PRO A 25 10.71 -19.13 0.10
C PRO A 25 10.18 -20.05 1.20
N LEU A 26 9.01 -20.64 0.98
CA LEU A 26 8.38 -21.59 1.92
C LEU A 26 8.27 -22.95 1.23
N LYS A 27 9.30 -23.79 1.36
CA LYS A 27 9.39 -25.09 0.69
C LYS A 27 9.18 -26.26 1.64
N ASN A 28 9.48 -26.07 2.92
CA ASN A 28 9.38 -27.12 3.93
C ASN A 28 8.93 -26.56 5.29
N LYS A 29 8.82 -27.47 6.28
CA LYS A 29 8.39 -27.13 7.64
C LYS A 29 9.37 -26.21 8.38
N ASP A 30 10.67 -26.33 8.11
CA ASP A 30 11.68 -25.50 8.76
C ASP A 30 11.59 -24.06 8.25
N ASP A 31 11.38 -23.87 6.94
CA ASP A 31 11.12 -22.55 6.35
C ASP A 31 9.91 -21.87 7.00
N LEU A 32 8.82 -22.62 7.19
CA LEU A 32 7.61 -22.12 7.89
C LEU A 32 7.91 -21.77 9.35
N SER A 33 8.72 -22.59 10.02
CA SER A 33 9.07 -22.39 11.43
C SER A 33 9.98 -21.17 11.63
N ILE A 34 10.77 -20.80 10.62
CA ILE A 34 11.62 -19.60 10.61
C ILE A 34 10.80 -18.36 10.25
N ALA A 35 10.02 -18.43 9.16
CA ALA A 35 9.22 -17.30 8.67
C ALA A 35 8.04 -16.95 9.60
N TYR A 36 7.59 -17.93 10.39
CA TYR A 36 6.46 -17.78 11.31
C TYR A 36 6.80 -18.43 12.67
N THR A 37 5.84 -19.07 13.32
CA THR A 37 6.03 -19.67 14.64
C THR A 37 6.91 -20.93 14.57
N PRO A 38 7.90 -21.08 15.48
CA PRO A 38 8.22 -20.20 16.61
C PRO A 38 9.24 -19.09 16.30
N GLY A 39 9.94 -19.14 15.16
CA GLY A 39 11.09 -18.28 14.86
C GLY A 39 10.81 -16.78 14.84
N VAL A 40 9.64 -16.37 14.33
CA VAL A 40 9.23 -14.96 14.23
C VAL A 40 9.22 -14.24 15.58
N ALA A 41 9.10 -14.96 16.70
CA ALA A 41 9.15 -14.39 18.04
C ALA A 41 10.46 -13.65 18.31
N SER A 42 11.59 -14.14 17.80
CA SER A 42 12.89 -13.48 17.94
C SER A 42 12.92 -12.12 17.23
N VAL A 43 12.34 -12.03 16.02
CA VAL A 43 12.23 -10.78 15.26
C VAL A 43 11.33 -9.77 16.01
N CYS A 44 10.19 -10.24 16.53
CA CYS A 44 9.29 -9.39 17.32
C CYS A 44 9.97 -8.85 18.59
N ASN A 45 10.74 -9.68 19.30
CA ASN A 45 11.46 -9.26 20.49
C ASN A 45 12.58 -8.26 20.17
N GLU A 46 13.28 -8.43 19.06
CA GLU A 46 14.29 -7.47 18.61
C GLU A 46 13.67 -6.09 18.34
N ILE A 47 12.56 -6.05 17.58
CA ILE A 47 11.83 -4.79 17.31
C ILE A 47 11.29 -4.17 18.60
N LYS A 48 10.82 -5.00 19.54
CA LYS A 48 10.35 -4.52 20.86
C LYS A 48 11.47 -3.85 21.65
N ASN A 49 12.69 -4.40 21.60
CA ASN A 49 13.83 -3.87 22.34
C ASN A 49 14.49 -2.67 21.62
N ASN A 50 14.46 -2.65 20.29
CA ASN A 50 14.97 -1.57 19.47
C ASN A 50 14.05 -1.34 18.26
N SER A 51 13.12 -0.38 18.39
CA SER A 51 12.09 -0.12 17.37
C SER A 51 12.65 0.23 16.01
N ASN A 52 13.86 0.82 15.93
CA ASN A 52 14.47 1.20 14.64
C ASN A 52 14.84 -0.02 13.78
N THR A 53 15.06 -1.19 14.39
CA THR A 53 15.34 -2.42 13.63
C THR A 53 14.17 -2.85 12.76
N MET A 54 12.95 -2.32 12.97
CA MET A 54 11.82 -2.61 12.11
C MET A 54 12.05 -2.19 10.65
N TYR A 55 12.93 -1.21 10.39
CA TYR A 55 13.30 -0.82 9.02
C TYR A 55 14.13 -1.91 8.32
N ASP A 56 14.94 -2.65 9.07
CA ASP A 56 15.78 -3.74 8.54
C ASP A 56 15.04 -5.09 8.54
N LEU A 57 14.21 -5.31 9.55
CA LEU A 57 13.60 -6.62 9.85
C LEU A 57 12.17 -6.77 9.34
N SER A 58 11.62 -5.78 8.63
CA SER A 58 10.25 -5.84 8.13
C SER A 58 10.09 -5.17 6.77
N MET A 59 8.87 -5.20 6.23
CA MET A 59 8.53 -4.45 5.01
C MET A 59 8.68 -2.94 5.15
N LYS A 60 8.74 -2.38 6.37
CA LYS A 60 8.77 -0.93 6.58
C LYS A 60 9.90 -0.25 5.82
N GLY A 61 11.08 -0.87 5.72
CA GLY A 61 12.24 -0.29 5.04
C GLY A 61 12.05 0.02 3.56
N ASN A 62 11.09 -0.62 2.87
CA ASN A 62 10.89 -0.45 1.42
C ASN A 62 9.43 -0.20 1.00
N SER A 63 8.51 -0.06 1.95
CA SER A 63 7.08 0.05 1.66
C SER A 63 6.54 1.46 1.78
N VAL A 64 5.66 1.83 0.85
CA VAL A 64 4.95 3.11 0.86
C VAL A 64 3.45 2.85 0.77
N ALA A 65 2.67 3.43 1.68
CA ALA A 65 1.22 3.43 1.55
C ALA A 65 0.78 4.52 0.57
N ILE A 66 0.02 4.16 -0.46
CA ILE A 66 -0.58 5.08 -1.41
C ILE A 66 -2.03 5.29 -0.97
N VAL A 67 -2.28 6.42 -0.31
CA VAL A 67 -3.54 6.67 0.40
C VAL A 67 -4.44 7.61 -0.38
N SER A 68 -5.68 7.22 -0.61
CA SER A 68 -6.69 8.06 -1.28
C SER A 68 -8.08 7.87 -0.67
N ASP A 69 -8.90 8.92 -0.64
CA ASP A 69 -10.33 8.82 -0.36
C ASP A 69 -11.19 8.76 -1.65
N GLY A 70 -10.54 8.92 -2.82
CA GLY A 70 -11.20 8.93 -4.12
C GLY A 70 -11.98 10.21 -4.44
N SER A 71 -11.74 11.29 -3.70
CA SER A 71 -12.48 12.55 -3.85
C SER A 71 -11.99 13.46 -4.99
N ALA A 72 -10.82 13.18 -5.58
CA ALA A 72 -10.26 13.95 -6.69
C ALA A 72 -9.45 13.08 -7.66
N VAL A 73 -10.07 12.00 -8.18
CA VAL A 73 -9.37 11.04 -9.04
C VAL A 73 -9.21 11.59 -10.46
N LEU A 74 -7.98 11.94 -10.83
CA LEU A 74 -7.62 12.39 -12.18
C LEU A 74 -8.57 13.52 -12.67
N GLY A 75 -9.13 13.39 -13.87
CA GLY A 75 -10.19 14.26 -14.40
C GLY A 75 -11.61 13.77 -14.12
N LEU A 76 -11.78 12.71 -13.32
CA LEU A 76 -13.08 12.09 -13.03
C LEU A 76 -13.78 12.73 -11.83
N GLY A 77 -13.03 13.46 -11.00
CA GLY A 77 -13.54 14.12 -9.80
C GLY A 77 -13.76 13.14 -8.64
N ASP A 78 -14.83 13.37 -7.89
CA ASP A 78 -15.19 12.53 -6.75
C ASP A 78 -15.96 11.29 -7.24
N ILE A 79 -15.27 10.15 -7.23
CA ILE A 79 -15.83 8.84 -7.63
C ILE A 79 -15.85 7.85 -6.46
N GLY A 80 -15.45 8.31 -5.27
CA GLY A 80 -15.33 7.52 -4.07
C GLY A 80 -14.18 6.49 -4.07
N PRO A 81 -13.90 5.91 -2.89
CA PRO A 81 -12.69 5.12 -2.66
C PRO A 81 -12.64 3.83 -3.50
N LYS A 82 -13.79 3.18 -3.71
CA LYS A 82 -13.84 1.91 -4.47
C LYS A 82 -13.45 2.10 -5.93
N ALA A 83 -13.92 3.18 -6.56
CA ALA A 83 -13.62 3.46 -7.97
C ALA A 83 -12.20 4.04 -8.15
N ALA A 84 -11.60 4.59 -7.09
CA ALA A 84 -10.21 5.05 -7.08
C ALA A 84 -9.18 3.91 -7.03
N LEU A 85 -9.55 2.73 -6.51
CA LEU A 85 -8.61 1.62 -6.28
C LEU A 85 -7.78 1.23 -7.52
N PRO A 86 -8.34 1.12 -8.74
CA PRO A 86 -7.54 0.80 -9.92
C PRO A 86 -6.47 1.85 -10.25
N VAL A 87 -6.68 3.12 -9.90
CA VAL A 87 -5.66 4.17 -10.07
C VAL A 87 -4.55 3.99 -9.04
N MET A 88 -4.90 3.69 -7.78
CA MET A 88 -3.93 3.45 -6.71
C MET A 88 -3.08 2.20 -6.95
N GLU A 89 -3.66 1.12 -7.48
CA GLU A 89 -2.90 -0.04 -7.95
C GLU A 89 -1.92 0.34 -9.08
N GLY A 90 -2.36 1.23 -9.99
CA GLY A 90 -1.51 1.76 -11.05
C GLY A 90 -0.29 2.49 -10.48
N LYS A 91 -0.50 3.37 -9.51
CA LYS A 91 0.60 4.05 -8.80
C LYS A 91 1.54 3.04 -8.12
N ALA A 92 0.98 2.02 -7.47
CA ALA A 92 1.77 1.00 -6.79
C ALA A 92 2.73 0.25 -7.74
N ILE A 93 2.26 -0.16 -8.92
CA ILE A 93 3.12 -0.83 -9.90
C ILE A 93 4.16 0.12 -10.51
N LEU A 94 3.86 1.43 -10.63
CA LEU A 94 4.83 2.42 -11.07
C LEU A 94 5.96 2.63 -10.05
N PHE A 95 5.62 2.70 -8.75
CA PHE A 95 6.60 2.71 -7.66
C PHE A 95 7.52 1.48 -7.74
N LYS A 96 6.95 0.31 -8.03
CA LYS A 96 7.71 -0.92 -8.12
C LYS A 96 8.64 -0.94 -9.34
N GLU A 97 8.09 -0.66 -10.51
CA GLU A 97 8.80 -0.75 -11.79
C GLU A 97 9.96 0.25 -11.89
N PHE A 98 9.73 1.50 -11.46
CA PHE A 98 10.69 2.58 -11.70
C PHE A 98 11.60 2.88 -10.51
N ALA A 99 11.22 2.51 -9.28
CA ALA A 99 11.99 2.81 -8.08
C ALA A 99 12.28 1.59 -7.18
N GLY A 100 11.76 0.40 -7.51
CA GLY A 100 11.91 -0.79 -6.67
C GLY A 100 11.12 -0.74 -5.35
N ILE A 101 10.30 0.29 -5.16
CA ILE A 101 9.52 0.53 -3.93
C ILE A 101 8.27 -0.36 -3.92
N ASP A 102 7.98 -0.98 -2.79
CA ASP A 102 6.76 -1.76 -2.60
C ASP A 102 5.61 -0.79 -2.25
N GLY A 103 4.91 -0.29 -3.27
CA GLY A 103 3.70 0.52 -3.08
C GLY A 103 2.50 -0.33 -2.68
N ILE A 104 1.75 0.09 -1.66
CA ILE A 104 0.53 -0.59 -1.20
C ILE A 104 -0.65 0.37 -1.35
N PRO A 105 -1.64 0.06 -2.21
CA PRO A 105 -2.83 0.91 -2.37
C PRO A 105 -3.73 0.81 -1.13
N ILE A 106 -4.08 1.95 -0.56
CA ILE A 106 -4.99 2.07 0.59
C ILE A 106 -6.07 3.11 0.26
N VAL A 107 -7.22 2.63 -0.21
CA VAL A 107 -8.39 3.49 -0.39
C VAL A 107 -9.24 3.48 0.87
N ILE A 108 -9.55 4.66 1.40
CA ILE A 108 -10.24 4.82 2.69
C ILE A 108 -11.58 5.53 2.48
N ASN A 109 -12.62 5.01 3.12
CA ASN A 109 -13.90 5.69 3.17
C ASN A 109 -13.87 6.76 4.27
N ALA A 110 -13.19 7.86 3.99
CA ALA A 110 -13.05 8.99 4.90
C ALA A 110 -13.95 10.14 4.45
N HIS A 111 -14.58 10.82 5.41
CA HIS A 111 -15.52 11.91 5.13
C HIS A 111 -14.93 13.28 5.50
N SER A 112 -13.86 13.31 6.32
CA SER A 112 -13.14 14.52 6.73
C SER A 112 -11.62 14.41 6.55
N ILE A 113 -10.90 15.53 6.71
CA ILE A 113 -9.42 15.53 6.78
C ILE A 113 -8.96 14.76 8.02
N ASP A 114 -9.64 14.98 9.14
CA ASP A 114 -9.28 14.38 10.42
C ASP A 114 -9.41 12.85 10.36
N ASP A 115 -10.38 12.33 9.62
CA ASP A 115 -10.52 10.89 9.36
C ASP A 115 -9.30 10.36 8.60
N ILE A 116 -8.84 11.09 7.58
CA ILE A 116 -7.67 10.73 6.77
C ILE A 116 -6.42 10.76 7.66
N VAL A 117 -6.19 11.85 8.38
CA VAL A 117 -5.04 12.03 9.28
C VAL A 117 -5.01 10.95 10.34
N THR A 118 -6.15 10.69 10.99
CA THR A 118 -6.28 9.65 12.03
C THR A 118 -5.98 8.28 11.46
N THR A 119 -6.53 7.97 10.29
CA THR A 119 -6.29 6.69 9.61
C THR A 119 -4.81 6.53 9.26
N VAL A 120 -4.21 7.53 8.62
CA VAL A 120 -2.79 7.54 8.25
C VAL A 120 -1.90 7.36 9.48
N LYS A 121 -2.14 8.12 10.56
CA LYS A 121 -1.38 8.01 11.81
C LYS A 121 -1.47 6.60 12.41
N THR A 122 -2.64 5.97 12.34
CA THR A 122 -2.87 4.63 12.89
C THR A 122 -2.11 3.56 12.12
N VAL A 123 -1.99 3.70 10.79
CA VAL A 123 -1.29 2.72 9.94
C VAL A 123 0.20 3.05 9.70
N ALA A 124 0.65 4.26 10.07
CA ALA A 124 2.02 4.71 9.88
C ALA A 124 3.12 3.77 10.43
N PRO A 125 2.92 3.00 11.52
CA PRO A 125 3.93 2.02 11.95
C PRO A 125 4.29 0.99 10.87
N THR A 126 3.35 0.63 9.98
CA THR A 126 3.53 -0.40 8.94
C THR A 126 4.45 0.04 7.80
N PHE A 127 4.41 1.31 7.40
CA PHE A 127 5.01 1.79 6.15
C PHE A 127 6.23 2.68 6.39
N GLY A 128 7.21 2.64 5.49
CA GLY A 128 8.36 3.54 5.50
C GLY A 128 8.03 4.94 5.01
N GLY A 129 6.97 5.08 4.21
CA GLY A 129 6.45 6.36 3.75
C GLY A 129 4.94 6.32 3.48
N ILE A 130 4.35 7.52 3.40
CA ILE A 130 2.95 7.74 3.02
C ILE A 130 2.94 8.65 1.78
N ASN A 131 2.20 8.25 0.76
CA ASN A 131 1.94 9.02 -0.45
C ASN A 131 0.43 9.32 -0.54
N PRO A 132 -0.04 10.49 -0.06
CA PRO A 132 -1.41 10.93 -0.27
C PRO A 132 -1.65 11.22 -1.75
N GLU A 133 -2.71 10.66 -2.34
CA GLU A 133 -2.99 10.76 -3.77
C GLU A 133 -4.49 11.02 -4.00
N ASP A 134 -4.83 11.87 -4.98
CA ASP A 134 -6.20 12.09 -5.45
C ASP A 134 -7.22 12.46 -4.34
N ILE A 135 -6.78 13.30 -3.40
CA ILE A 135 -7.60 13.87 -2.32
C ILE A 135 -7.91 15.34 -2.67
N LYS A 136 -9.18 15.76 -2.52
CA LYS A 136 -9.65 17.10 -2.92
C LYS A 136 -9.05 18.22 -2.07
N THR A 137 -8.54 19.26 -2.71
CA THR A 137 -7.67 20.32 -2.14
C THR A 137 -8.28 21.31 -1.15
N HIS A 138 -9.56 21.23 -0.78
CA HIS A 138 -10.00 21.86 0.48
C HIS A 138 -9.45 21.09 1.71
N LYS A 139 -8.89 19.89 1.47
CA LYS A 139 -8.38 18.94 2.45
C LYS A 139 -6.86 18.71 2.46
N CYS A 140 -6.12 19.22 1.46
CA CYS A 140 -4.72 18.82 1.24
C CYS A 140 -3.65 19.82 1.71
N VAL A 141 -4.00 21.08 2.01
CA VAL A 141 -3.00 22.10 2.38
C VAL A 141 -2.58 22.03 3.86
N ASN A 142 -3.19 21.13 4.65
CA ASN A 142 -2.96 20.96 6.09
C ASN A 142 -2.51 19.53 6.49
N LEU A 143 -2.01 18.72 5.55
CA LEU A 143 -1.49 17.37 5.82
C LEU A 143 0.01 17.39 6.16
#